data_AF-A0A9W5V672-F1
#
_entry.id   AF-A0A9W5V672-F1
#
_cell.length_a   1.000
_cell.length_b   1.000
_cell.length_c   1.000
_cell.angle_alpha   90.00
_cell.angle_beta   90.00
_cell.angle_gamma   90.00
#
_symmetry.space_group_name_H-M   'P 1'
#
loop_
_entity.id
_entity.type
_entity.pdbx_description
1 polymer ?
#
loop_
_entity_poly.entity_id
_entity_poly.type
_entity_poly.pdbx_seq_one_letter_code
_entity_poly.pdbx_strand_id
1 'polypeptide(L)'
;GNYTVDIPKQPGGAEVIVTLIDAAGNTSQPTTTKVKTDLATQEKAVKEAKYTIDHLFTDSSRAKYDHDFTTVKKGAIQIHVTEQHMTEAMEKLSAVSDDHKEKAALQKEMERAQKLLKDREKEQEGNLVQNGLFDSGLDKWKPWLGTGATTPTVKTDDEKSKNVIKVDPNSSVEQVLTGLEPNTTYELTAYAKTENNEKFSIGVKNIGTANVTVPIYSKEYSQAHLTFKTGPNSTTATIYLYKNGGTKAGYADVVIAKKVVGK
;
A
#
# COMPACT_ATOMS: atom_id res chain seq x y z
N GLY A 1 42.19 -8.79 -43.11
CA GLY A 1 41.37 -9.97 -43.46
C GLY A 1 40.07 -9.92 -42.70
N ASN A 2 39.07 -10.70 -43.12
CA ASN A 2 37.85 -10.91 -42.33
C ASN A 2 38.08 -12.12 -41.42
N TYR A 3 37.83 -11.97 -40.12
CA TYR A 3 37.99 -13.02 -39.12
C TYR A 3 36.67 -13.24 -38.39
N THR A 4 36.37 -14.48 -38.04
CA THR A 4 35.19 -14.86 -37.25
C THR A 4 35.67 -15.59 -36.00
N VAL A 5 35.11 -15.23 -34.84
CA VAL A 5 35.34 -15.89 -33.56
C VAL A 5 33.99 -16.19 -32.94
N ASP A 6 33.79 -17.45 -32.52
CA ASP A 6 32.62 -17.84 -31.76
C ASP A 6 32.87 -17.55 -30.27
N ILE A 7 31.89 -16.93 -29.62
CA ILE A 7 31.92 -16.64 -28.20
C ILE A 7 30.72 -17.30 -27.50
N PRO A 8 30.82 -17.64 -26.21
CA PRO A 8 29.67 -18.05 -25.42
C PRO A 8 28.55 -17.01 -25.50
N LYS A 9 27.29 -17.46 -25.43
CA LYS A 9 26.12 -16.55 -25.44
C LYS A 9 26.28 -15.49 -24.35
N GLN A 10 26.29 -14.24 -24.77
CA GLN A 10 26.36 -13.08 -23.88
C GLN A 10 24.94 -12.60 -23.49
N PRO A 11 24.77 -11.97 -22.32
CA PRO A 11 23.50 -11.34 -21.97
C PRO A 11 23.18 -10.19 -22.95
N GLY A 12 21.89 -10.05 -23.29
CA GLY A 12 21.43 -8.97 -24.17
C GLY A 12 21.75 -7.60 -23.55
N GLY A 13 22.19 -6.65 -24.38
CA GLY A 13 22.62 -5.33 -23.94
C GLY A 13 24.08 -5.23 -23.50
N ALA A 14 24.80 -6.35 -23.32
CA ALA A 14 26.23 -6.31 -23.00
C ALA A 14 27.05 -5.70 -24.16
N GLU A 15 28.06 -4.90 -23.81
CA GLU A 15 29.07 -4.44 -24.76
C GLU A 15 30.15 -5.50 -24.91
N VAL A 16 30.40 -5.89 -26.15
CA VAL A 16 31.49 -6.79 -26.54
C VAL A 16 32.54 -5.92 -27.23
N ILE A 17 33.73 -5.87 -26.64
CA ILE A 17 34.88 -5.12 -27.14
C ILE A 17 35.85 -6.12 -27.79
N VAL A 18 36.23 -5.87 -29.04
CA VAL A 18 37.12 -6.73 -29.83
C VAL A 18 38.38 -5.96 -30.24
N THR A 19 39.54 -6.54 -29.94
CA THR A 19 40.86 -6.07 -30.39
C THR A 19 41.61 -7.20 -31.05
N LEU A 20 42.38 -6.91 -32.10
CA LEU A 20 43.22 -7.88 -32.80
C LEU A 20 44.70 -7.56 -32.57
N ILE A 21 45.54 -8.59 -32.43
CA ILE A 21 46.99 -8.47 -32.35
C ILE A 21 47.59 -9.26 -33.50
N ASP A 22 48.47 -8.65 -34.29
CA ASP A 22 49.15 -9.33 -35.40
C ASP A 22 50.42 -10.09 -34.96
N ALA A 23 51.02 -10.85 -35.88
CA ALA A 23 52.23 -11.63 -35.60
C ALA A 23 53.47 -10.78 -35.26
N ALA A 24 53.44 -9.47 -35.56
CA ALA A 24 54.48 -8.51 -35.22
C ALA A 24 54.20 -7.80 -33.87
N GLY A 25 53.07 -8.08 -33.23
CA GLY A 25 52.66 -7.49 -31.95
C GLY A 25 51.88 -6.18 -32.06
N ASN A 26 51.48 -5.74 -33.25
CA ASN A 26 50.68 -4.52 -33.40
C ASN A 26 49.22 -4.81 -32.98
N THR A 27 48.65 -3.92 -32.17
CA THR A 27 47.26 -4.04 -31.67
C THR A 27 46.33 -3.10 -32.43
N SER A 28 45.15 -3.57 -32.81
CA SER A 28 44.11 -2.74 -33.46
C SER A 28 43.46 -1.77 -32.49
N GLN A 29 42.80 -0.74 -33.02
CA GLN A 29 41.81 0.01 -32.24
C GLN A 29 40.64 -0.93 -31.84
N PRO A 30 40.01 -0.73 -30.67
CA PRO A 30 38.89 -1.55 -30.22
C PRO A 30 37.67 -1.32 -31.12
N THR A 31 36.97 -2.41 -31.43
CA THR A 31 35.63 -2.35 -32.03
C THR A 31 34.62 -2.80 -30.99
N THR A 32 33.59 -2.00 -30.76
CA THR A 32 32.53 -2.30 -29.79
C THR A 32 31.26 -2.70 -30.52
N THR A 33 30.62 -3.78 -30.07
CA THR A 33 29.28 -4.19 -30.52
C THR A 33 28.39 -4.47 -29.32
N LYS A 34 27.10 -4.14 -29.42
CA LYS A 34 26.12 -4.39 -28.35
C LYS A 34 25.33 -5.65 -28.68
N VAL A 35 25.29 -6.60 -27.75
CA VAL A 35 24.55 -7.85 -27.93
C VAL A 35 23.07 -7.52 -28.07
N LYS A 36 22.45 -7.95 -29.17
CA LYS A 36 21.02 -7.71 -29.39
C LYS A 36 20.19 -8.37 -28.28
N THR A 37 19.31 -7.59 -27.69
CA THR A 37 18.39 -8.10 -26.68
C THR A 37 17.31 -8.95 -27.34
N ASP A 38 17.06 -10.14 -26.79
CA ASP A 38 15.94 -10.96 -27.24
C ASP A 38 14.61 -10.30 -26.82
N LEU A 39 13.90 -9.77 -27.81
CA LEU A 39 12.64 -9.05 -27.61
C LEU A 39 11.60 -9.89 -26.89
N ALA A 40 11.50 -11.18 -27.18
CA ALA A 40 10.50 -12.05 -26.53
C ALA A 40 10.80 -12.24 -25.03
N THR A 41 12.08 -12.41 -24.70
CA THR A 41 12.54 -12.51 -23.31
C THR A 41 12.32 -11.19 -22.55
N GLN A 42 12.56 -10.05 -23.21
CA GLN A 42 12.34 -8.73 -22.59
C GLN A 42 10.87 -8.41 -22.36
N GLU A 43 10.00 -8.69 -23.32
CA GLU A 43 8.55 -8.51 -23.15
C GLU A 43 8.00 -9.38 -22.01
N LYS A 44 8.55 -10.58 -21.82
CA LYS A 44 8.23 -11.43 -20.67
C LYS A 44 8.71 -10.79 -19.35
N ALA A 45 9.96 -10.33 -19.29
CA ALA A 45 10.52 -9.67 -18.11
C ALA A 45 9.70 -8.43 -17.71
N VAL A 46 9.30 -7.62 -18.69
CA VAL A 46 8.45 -6.43 -18.46
C VAL A 46 7.09 -6.82 -17.89
N LYS A 47 6.45 -7.86 -18.43
CA LYS A 47 5.16 -8.35 -17.91
C LYS A 47 5.28 -8.84 -16.48
N GLU A 48 6.32 -9.59 -16.16
CA GLU A 48 6.58 -10.07 -14.79
C GLU A 48 6.85 -8.91 -13.83
N ALA A 49 7.76 -8.00 -14.17
CA ALA A 49 8.08 -6.83 -13.35
C ALA A 49 6.85 -5.96 -13.12
N LYS A 50 6.09 -5.66 -14.19
CA LYS A 50 4.86 -4.89 -14.10
C LYS A 50 3.81 -5.56 -13.23
N TYR A 51 3.60 -6.87 -13.40
CA TYR A 51 2.65 -7.62 -12.60
C TYR A 51 3.02 -7.55 -11.11
N THR A 52 4.28 -7.86 -10.77
CA THR A 52 4.73 -7.88 -9.37
C THR A 52 4.64 -6.49 -8.74
N ILE A 53 5.12 -5.44 -9.43
CA ILE A 53 5.04 -4.06 -8.94
C ILE A 53 3.58 -3.62 -8.78
N ASP A 54 2.70 -3.92 -9.73
CA ASP A 54 1.28 -3.54 -9.66
C ASP A 54 0.57 -4.20 -8.45
N HIS A 55 0.97 -5.41 -8.06
CA HIS A 55 0.43 -6.15 -6.92
C HIS A 55 0.93 -5.66 -5.56
N LEU A 56 1.96 -4.80 -5.51
CA LEU A 56 2.39 -4.17 -4.25
C LEU A 56 1.36 -3.15 -3.75
N PHE A 57 0.53 -2.61 -4.64
CA PHE A 57 -0.38 -1.51 -4.34
C PHE A 57 -1.80 -1.97 -4.05
N THR A 58 -2.51 -1.13 -3.30
CA THR A 58 -3.96 -1.20 -3.13
C THR A 58 -4.58 0.18 -3.30
N ASP A 59 -5.90 0.20 -3.44
CA ASP A 59 -6.66 1.44 -3.54
C ASP A 59 -6.75 2.15 -2.19
N SER A 60 -6.87 3.47 -2.25
CA SER A 60 -7.06 4.33 -1.07
C SER A 60 -8.35 5.14 -1.27
N SER A 61 -9.40 4.81 -0.53
CA SER A 61 -10.62 5.63 -0.46
C SER A 61 -10.37 6.80 0.48
N ARG A 62 -10.68 8.02 0.02
CA ARG A 62 -10.32 9.28 0.68
C ARG A 62 -11.52 10.18 0.88
N ALA A 63 -11.74 10.64 2.11
CA ALA A 63 -12.74 11.66 2.46
C ALA A 63 -12.06 12.82 3.20
N LYS A 64 -12.57 14.05 3.05
CA LYS A 64 -11.95 15.23 3.66
C LYS A 64 -13.02 16.18 4.19
N TYR A 65 -13.13 16.28 5.51
CA TYR A 65 -14.04 17.17 6.25
C TYR A 65 -15.54 16.89 6.10
N ASP A 66 -15.95 16.04 5.16
CA ASP A 66 -17.34 15.64 4.93
C ASP A 66 -17.44 14.14 4.54
N HIS A 67 -18.60 13.74 4.00
CA HIS A 67 -18.86 12.36 3.58
C HIS A 67 -18.56 12.10 2.10
N ASP A 68 -18.17 13.12 1.35
CA ASP A 68 -17.80 12.95 -0.05
C ASP A 68 -16.46 12.24 -0.10
N PHE A 69 -16.39 11.21 -0.94
CA PHE A 69 -15.19 10.38 -1.05
C PHE A 69 -14.78 10.15 -2.49
N THR A 70 -13.47 9.99 -2.67
CA THR A 70 -12.86 9.57 -3.94
C THR A 70 -12.00 8.35 -3.70
N THR A 71 -11.79 7.52 -4.73
CA THR A 71 -10.88 6.39 -4.64
C THR A 71 -9.65 6.67 -5.50
N VAL A 72 -8.50 6.75 -4.86
CA VAL A 72 -7.20 6.86 -5.52
C VAL A 72 -6.72 5.44 -5.83
N LYS A 73 -6.71 5.09 -7.12
CA LYS A 73 -6.19 3.80 -7.59
C LYS A 73 -4.71 3.67 -7.26
N LYS A 74 -4.31 2.51 -6.73
CA LYS A 74 -2.93 2.28 -6.24
C LYS A 74 -2.45 3.35 -5.25
N GLY A 75 -3.38 3.95 -4.50
CA GLY A 75 -3.12 5.08 -3.60
C GLY A 75 -2.45 4.70 -2.26
N ALA A 76 -2.28 3.41 -1.99
CA ALA A 76 -1.61 2.88 -0.81
C ALA A 76 -0.80 1.61 -1.14
N ILE A 77 0.09 1.20 -0.24
CA ILE A 77 0.74 -0.12 -0.29
C ILE A 77 -0.19 -1.17 0.33
N GLN A 78 -0.18 -2.41 -0.16
CA GLN A 78 -0.95 -3.51 0.44
C GLN A 78 -0.53 -3.75 1.91
N ILE A 79 -1.50 -4.14 2.75
CA ILE A 79 -1.27 -4.36 4.20
C ILE A 79 -0.19 -5.42 4.51
N HIS A 80 -0.06 -6.44 3.67
CA HIS A 80 0.86 -7.57 3.88
C HIS A 80 2.24 -7.37 3.23
N VAL A 81 2.42 -6.28 2.46
CA VAL A 81 3.69 -6.04 1.77
C VAL A 81 4.78 -5.75 2.79
N THR A 82 5.96 -6.31 2.53
CA THR A 82 7.16 -6.22 3.38
C THR A 82 8.37 -5.93 2.50
N GLU A 83 9.53 -5.69 3.12
CA GLU A 83 10.81 -5.56 2.41
C GLU A 83 11.15 -6.79 1.54
N GLN A 84 10.67 -7.99 1.91
CA GLN A 84 10.84 -9.18 1.08
C GLN A 84 10.11 -9.03 -0.27
N HIS A 85 8.84 -8.61 -0.25
CA HIS A 85 8.07 -8.37 -1.47
C HIS A 85 8.70 -7.27 -2.33
N MET A 86 9.28 -6.23 -1.70
CA MET A 86 10.02 -5.18 -2.40
C MET A 86 11.25 -5.73 -3.11
N THR A 87 11.99 -6.61 -2.43
CA THR A 87 13.18 -7.27 -2.98
C THR A 87 12.83 -8.14 -4.17
N GLU A 88 11.78 -8.95 -4.06
CA GLU A 88 11.27 -9.79 -5.17
C GLU A 88 10.84 -8.94 -6.38
N ALA A 89 10.15 -7.81 -6.15
CA ALA A 89 9.77 -6.89 -7.21
C ALA A 89 10.98 -6.22 -7.89
N MET A 90 11.99 -5.83 -7.10
CA MET A 90 13.24 -5.27 -7.63
C MET A 90 14.04 -6.28 -8.44
N GLU A 91 14.05 -7.55 -8.04
CA GLU A 91 14.68 -8.64 -8.80
C GLU A 91 14.00 -8.81 -10.17
N LYS A 92 12.67 -8.79 -10.22
CA LYS A 92 11.94 -8.82 -11.49
C LYS A 92 12.21 -7.59 -12.35
N LEU A 93 12.31 -6.42 -11.74
CA LEU A 93 12.63 -5.18 -12.44
C LEU A 93 14.07 -5.15 -12.97
N SER A 94 15.04 -5.75 -12.27
CA SER A 94 16.43 -5.78 -12.73
C SER A 94 16.63 -6.64 -13.98
N ALA A 95 15.76 -7.63 -14.22
CA ALA A 95 15.75 -8.44 -15.43
C ALA A 95 15.28 -7.68 -16.69
N VAL A 96 14.63 -6.52 -16.54
CA VAL A 96 14.26 -5.63 -17.65
C VAL A 96 15.49 -4.82 -18.06
N SER A 97 15.82 -4.83 -19.36
CA SER A 97 16.92 -4.06 -19.93
C SER A 97 16.77 -2.57 -19.65
N ASP A 98 17.87 -1.88 -19.34
CA ASP A 98 17.86 -0.44 -19.08
C ASP A 98 17.47 0.40 -20.30
N ASP A 99 17.68 -0.14 -21.51
CA ASP A 99 17.25 0.50 -22.76
C ASP A 99 15.75 0.28 -23.06
N HIS A 100 15.03 -0.52 -22.26
CA HIS A 100 13.62 -0.81 -22.51
C HIS A 100 12.74 0.40 -22.15
N LYS A 101 11.82 0.77 -23.03
CA LYS A 101 10.99 1.99 -22.88
C LYS A 101 10.17 2.03 -21.57
N GLU A 102 9.74 0.89 -21.04
CA GLU A 102 9.00 0.76 -19.78
C GLU A 102 9.89 0.81 -18.52
N LYS A 103 11.21 0.59 -18.62
CA LYS A 103 12.11 0.45 -17.47
C LYS A 103 12.00 1.65 -16.53
N ALA A 104 12.12 2.86 -17.08
CA ALA A 104 12.10 4.09 -16.29
C ALA A 104 10.76 4.31 -15.56
N ALA A 105 9.65 3.91 -16.16
CA ALA A 105 8.34 4.01 -15.53
C ALA A 105 8.18 3.00 -14.39
N LEU A 106 8.65 1.77 -14.58
CA LEU A 106 8.63 0.74 -13.55
C LEU A 106 9.55 1.08 -12.37
N GLN A 107 10.71 1.69 -12.62
CA GLN A 107 11.60 2.20 -11.57
C GLN A 107 10.92 3.27 -10.72
N LYS A 108 10.23 4.24 -11.33
CA LYS A 108 9.47 5.26 -10.59
C LYS A 108 8.34 4.66 -9.73
N GLU A 109 7.63 3.68 -10.26
CA GLU A 109 6.61 2.97 -9.47
C GLU A 109 7.24 2.20 -8.31
N MET A 110 8.41 1.58 -8.51
CA MET A 110 9.13 0.89 -7.44
C MET A 110 9.59 1.85 -6.33
N GLU A 111 10.14 3.01 -6.69
CA GLU A 111 10.50 4.09 -5.74
C GLU A 111 9.27 4.57 -4.95
N ARG A 112 8.13 4.72 -5.64
CA ARG A 112 6.86 5.07 -5.01
C ARG A 112 6.41 4.00 -4.01
N ALA A 113 6.56 2.71 -4.36
CA ALA A 113 6.24 1.58 -3.48
C ALA A 113 7.12 1.60 -2.21
N GLN A 114 8.44 1.76 -2.36
CA GLN A 114 9.38 1.87 -1.23
C GLN A 114 9.03 3.04 -0.31
N LYS A 115 8.70 4.21 -0.89
CA LYS A 115 8.28 5.37 -0.11
C LYS A 115 7.02 5.07 0.71
N LEU A 116 6.00 4.48 0.09
CA LEU A 116 4.75 4.14 0.78
C LEU A 116 4.93 3.08 1.86
N LEU A 117 5.81 2.10 1.66
CA LEU A 117 6.15 1.11 2.69
C LEU A 117 6.77 1.80 3.91
N LYS A 118 7.80 2.62 3.69
CA LYS A 118 8.46 3.38 4.75
C LYS A 118 7.52 4.33 5.48
N ASP A 119 6.63 5.00 4.74
CA ASP A 119 5.63 5.89 5.34
C ASP A 119 4.70 5.07 6.26
N ARG A 120 4.17 3.94 5.80
CA ARG A 120 3.31 3.05 6.61
C ARG A 120 4.00 2.53 7.87
N GLU A 121 5.27 2.15 7.80
CA GLU A 121 6.03 1.70 8.97
C GLU A 121 6.20 2.81 10.02
N LYS A 122 6.36 4.06 9.57
CA LYS A 122 6.45 5.25 10.43
C LYS A 122 5.09 5.74 10.91
N GLU A 123 4.00 5.37 10.25
CA GLU A 123 2.66 5.82 10.65
C GLU A 123 2.28 5.33 12.05
N GLN A 124 2.86 4.24 12.56
CA GLN A 124 2.65 3.81 13.95
C GLN A 124 3.29 4.76 14.98
N GLU A 125 4.35 5.47 14.62
CA GLU A 125 4.98 6.44 15.51
C GLU A 125 4.04 7.65 15.70
N GLY A 126 3.72 7.96 16.97
CA GLY A 126 2.77 9.03 17.30
C GLY A 126 1.32 8.71 16.93
N ASN A 127 0.98 7.43 16.73
CA ASN A 127 -0.40 6.99 16.57
C ASN A 127 -1.20 7.28 17.86
N LEU A 128 -2.29 8.04 17.73
CA LEU A 128 -3.20 8.37 18.83
C LEU A 128 -4.18 7.23 19.15
N VAL A 129 -4.32 6.26 18.23
CA VAL A 129 -5.16 5.08 18.41
C VAL A 129 -4.45 4.07 19.30
N GLN A 130 -5.12 3.66 20.37
CA GLN A 130 -4.64 2.60 21.25
C GLN A 130 -5.07 1.25 20.72
N ASN A 131 -4.16 0.27 20.73
CA ASN A 131 -4.44 -1.09 20.23
C ASN A 131 -5.03 -1.09 18.80
N GLY A 132 -4.50 -0.24 17.91
CA GLY A 132 -4.94 -0.13 16.51
C GLY A 132 -4.55 -1.32 15.61
N LEU A 133 -3.67 -2.20 16.12
CA LEU A 133 -3.26 -3.47 15.50
C LEU A 133 -4.03 -4.68 16.06
N PHE A 134 -4.93 -4.44 17.04
CA PHE A 134 -5.75 -5.49 17.68
C PHE A 134 -4.97 -6.65 18.33
N ASP A 135 -3.67 -6.49 18.58
CA ASP A 135 -2.81 -7.51 19.25
C ASP A 135 -3.25 -7.81 20.68
N SER A 136 -4.02 -6.91 21.30
CA SER A 136 -4.63 -7.10 22.63
C SER A 136 -6.14 -7.31 22.55
N GLY A 137 -6.63 -7.91 21.47
CA GLY A 137 -8.06 -8.12 21.24
C GLY A 137 -8.80 -6.78 21.14
N LEU A 138 -9.87 -6.63 21.92
CA LEU A 138 -10.68 -5.41 21.98
C LEU A 138 -10.27 -4.44 23.10
N ASP A 139 -9.08 -4.58 23.71
CA ASP A 139 -8.65 -3.58 24.69
C ASP A 139 -8.68 -2.17 24.07
N LYS A 140 -9.22 -1.20 24.83
CA LYS A 140 -9.48 0.19 24.39
C LYS A 140 -10.47 0.38 23.24
N TRP A 141 -11.11 -0.68 22.76
CA TRP A 141 -12.16 -0.63 21.76
C TRP A 141 -13.48 -1.03 22.39
N LYS A 142 -14.48 -0.15 22.32
CA LYS A 142 -15.82 -0.39 22.84
C LYS A 142 -16.74 -0.86 21.71
N PRO A 143 -17.28 -2.09 21.76
CA PRO A 143 -18.33 -2.50 20.85
C PRO A 143 -19.61 -1.70 21.05
N TRP A 144 -20.32 -1.45 19.97
CA TRP A 144 -21.71 -1.02 19.96
C TRP A 144 -22.54 -2.01 19.12
N LEU A 145 -23.72 -2.35 19.63
CA LEU A 145 -24.62 -3.34 19.05
C LEU A 145 -25.98 -2.71 18.81
N GLY A 146 -26.46 -2.78 17.58
CA GLY A 146 -27.86 -2.61 17.29
C GLY A 146 -28.66 -3.89 17.61
N THR A 147 -29.98 -3.80 17.49
CA THR A 147 -30.88 -4.93 17.73
C THR A 147 -30.53 -6.13 16.84
N GLY A 148 -30.34 -7.30 17.47
CA GLY A 148 -30.03 -8.55 16.76
C GLY A 148 -28.60 -8.64 16.20
N ALA A 149 -27.73 -7.69 16.52
CA ALA A 149 -26.34 -7.72 16.08
C ALA A 149 -25.50 -8.73 16.88
N THR A 150 -24.41 -9.19 16.27
CA THR A 150 -23.39 -10.01 16.95
C THR A 150 -22.25 -9.12 17.41
N THR A 151 -21.66 -9.43 18.56
CA THR A 151 -20.50 -8.69 19.07
C THR A 151 -19.31 -8.80 18.11
N PRO A 152 -18.72 -7.67 17.68
CA PRO A 152 -17.46 -7.66 16.95
C PRO A 152 -16.37 -8.47 17.68
N THR A 153 -15.53 -9.16 16.91
CA THR A 153 -14.48 -10.05 17.46
C THR A 153 -13.17 -9.88 16.71
N VAL A 154 -12.05 -9.96 17.42
CA VAL A 154 -10.74 -10.07 16.78
C VAL A 154 -10.52 -11.52 16.37
N LYS A 155 -10.04 -11.71 15.14
CA LYS A 155 -9.73 -13.02 14.56
C LYS A 155 -8.34 -13.02 13.94
N THR A 156 -7.77 -14.21 13.81
CA THR A 156 -6.55 -14.39 13.03
C THR A 156 -6.87 -14.41 11.54
N ASP A 157 -6.13 -13.65 10.72
CA ASP A 157 -6.21 -13.66 9.25
C ASP A 157 -4.83 -14.01 8.66
N ASP A 158 -4.54 -15.32 8.64
CA ASP A 158 -3.21 -15.87 8.31
C ASP A 158 -2.69 -15.51 6.90
N GLU A 159 -3.53 -14.94 6.02
CA GLU A 159 -3.12 -14.59 4.67
C GLU A 159 -2.45 -13.22 4.56
N LYS A 160 -2.99 -12.19 5.21
CA LYS A 160 -2.58 -10.79 4.96
C LYS A 160 -2.40 -9.91 6.19
N SER A 161 -2.99 -10.27 7.33
CA SER A 161 -2.70 -9.58 8.58
C SER A 161 -3.02 -10.41 9.80
N LYS A 162 -2.16 -10.37 10.82
CA LYS A 162 -2.23 -11.33 11.92
C LYS A 162 -3.52 -11.21 12.74
N ASN A 163 -3.83 -10.03 13.28
CA ASN A 163 -4.99 -9.83 14.16
C ASN A 163 -5.93 -8.80 13.52
N VAL A 164 -7.13 -9.22 13.14
CA VAL A 164 -8.06 -8.36 12.41
C VAL A 164 -9.39 -8.27 13.14
N ILE A 165 -9.99 -7.08 13.21
CA ILE A 165 -11.32 -6.91 13.77
C ILE A 165 -12.37 -7.33 12.73
N LYS A 166 -13.21 -8.30 13.08
CA LYS A 166 -14.42 -8.65 12.35
C LYS A 166 -15.61 -7.90 12.92
N VAL A 167 -16.30 -7.14 12.08
CA VAL A 167 -17.51 -6.37 12.43
C VAL A 167 -18.70 -6.89 11.63
N ASP A 168 -19.66 -7.50 12.33
CA ASP A 168 -20.89 -8.02 11.73
C ASP A 168 -21.92 -6.91 11.47
N PRO A 169 -22.89 -7.13 10.57
CA PRO A 169 -23.97 -6.18 10.33
C PRO A 169 -24.65 -5.67 11.61
N ASN A 170 -25.07 -4.41 11.56
CA ASN A 170 -25.70 -3.68 12.66
C ASN A 170 -24.82 -3.52 13.92
N SER A 171 -23.49 -3.49 13.74
CA SER A 171 -22.54 -3.29 14.85
C SER A 171 -21.35 -2.40 14.47
N SER A 172 -20.68 -1.85 15.50
CA SER A 172 -19.39 -1.15 15.37
C SER A 172 -18.45 -1.50 16.51
N VAL A 173 -17.16 -1.17 16.32
CA VAL A 173 -16.24 -0.91 17.42
C VAL A 173 -15.82 0.55 17.40
N GLU A 174 -15.68 1.16 18.57
CA GLU A 174 -15.41 2.58 18.73
C GLU A 174 -14.29 2.83 19.72
N GLN A 175 -13.52 3.88 19.49
CA GLN A 175 -12.52 4.36 20.44
C GLN A 175 -12.61 5.88 20.58
N VAL A 176 -12.52 6.37 21.81
CA VAL A 176 -12.45 7.81 22.10
C VAL A 176 -10.99 8.22 22.12
N LEU A 177 -10.57 8.99 21.12
CA LEU A 177 -9.31 9.70 21.11
C LEU A 177 -9.40 10.88 22.08
N THR A 178 -8.35 11.10 22.86
CA THR A 178 -8.27 12.15 23.88
C THR A 178 -7.01 12.98 23.68
N GLY A 179 -6.96 14.18 24.28
CA GLY A 179 -5.81 15.08 24.16
C GLY A 179 -5.67 15.73 22.79
N LEU A 180 -6.76 15.82 22.02
CA LEU A 180 -6.75 16.53 20.75
C LEU A 180 -6.73 18.05 20.98
N GLU A 181 -6.14 18.76 20.04
CA GLU A 181 -6.15 20.21 20.03
C GLU A 181 -7.43 20.71 19.34
N PRO A 182 -8.08 21.77 19.84
CA PRO A 182 -9.21 22.39 19.15
C PRO A 182 -8.79 23.06 17.83
N ASN A 183 -9.69 23.12 16.86
CA ASN A 183 -9.45 23.70 15.52
C ASN A 183 -8.24 23.09 14.77
N THR A 184 -7.91 21.83 15.03
CA THR A 184 -6.73 21.16 14.51
C THR A 184 -7.11 20.04 13.56
N THR A 185 -6.38 19.93 12.45
CA THR A 185 -6.57 18.89 11.44
C THR A 185 -5.86 17.60 11.84
N TYR A 186 -6.55 16.49 11.70
CA TYR A 186 -6.07 15.13 11.93
C TYR A 186 -6.38 14.24 10.72
N GLU A 187 -5.59 13.20 10.54
CA GLU A 187 -5.83 12.12 9.58
C GLU A 187 -6.11 10.84 10.35
N LEU A 188 -7.10 10.06 9.88
CA LEU A 188 -7.41 8.72 10.32
C LEU A 188 -7.26 7.76 9.13
N THR A 189 -6.42 6.75 9.27
CA THR A 189 -6.27 5.67 8.29
C THR A 189 -6.62 4.32 8.91
N ALA A 190 -7.11 3.40 8.09
CA ALA A 190 -7.29 2.00 8.43
C ALA A 190 -7.21 1.16 7.15
N TYR A 191 -6.75 -0.07 7.24
CA TYR A 191 -6.91 -1.04 6.16
C TYR A 191 -8.18 -1.83 6.39
N ALA A 192 -9.02 -1.96 5.37
CA ALA A 192 -10.28 -2.67 5.52
C ALA A 192 -10.70 -3.42 4.24
N LYS A 193 -11.52 -4.46 4.44
CA LYS A 193 -12.21 -5.24 3.40
C LYS A 193 -13.63 -5.60 3.83
N THR A 194 -14.43 -6.08 2.89
CA THR A 194 -15.80 -6.57 3.10
C THR A 194 -15.98 -7.88 2.32
N GLU A 195 -16.74 -8.86 2.82
CA GLU A 195 -16.80 -10.19 2.16
C GLU A 195 -17.57 -10.16 0.83
N ASN A 196 -18.49 -9.21 0.64
CA ASN A 196 -19.44 -9.25 -0.48
C ASN A 196 -19.74 -7.88 -1.12
N ASN A 197 -18.77 -6.97 -1.12
CA ASN A 197 -18.92 -5.63 -1.68
C ASN A 197 -19.98 -4.74 -0.98
N GLU A 198 -20.49 -5.15 0.18
CA GLU A 198 -21.32 -4.29 1.02
C GLU A 198 -20.47 -3.23 1.74
N LYS A 199 -21.05 -2.04 1.93
CA LYS A 199 -20.37 -0.91 2.58
C LYS A 199 -19.88 -1.28 3.99
N PHE A 200 -18.59 -1.14 4.23
CA PHE A 200 -17.99 -1.07 5.55
C PHE A 200 -17.43 0.35 5.77
N SER A 201 -17.81 0.99 6.87
CA SER A 201 -17.58 2.43 7.08
C SER A 201 -16.52 2.68 8.13
N ILE A 202 -15.52 3.48 7.79
CA ILE A 202 -14.51 3.98 8.73
C ILE A 202 -14.82 5.46 8.92
N GLY A 203 -14.93 5.91 10.16
CA GLY A 203 -15.35 7.28 10.40
C GLY A 203 -14.97 7.83 11.75
N VAL A 204 -15.27 9.12 11.90
CA VAL A 204 -15.05 9.88 13.12
C VAL A 204 -16.27 10.75 13.41
N LYS A 205 -16.66 10.79 14.68
CA LYS A 205 -17.81 11.56 15.20
C LYS A 205 -17.45 12.26 16.51
N ASN A 206 -18.37 13.08 17.02
CA ASN A 206 -18.21 13.83 18.27
C ASN A 206 -17.01 14.80 18.24
N ILE A 207 -16.70 15.36 17.07
CA ILE A 207 -15.53 16.21 16.87
C ILE A 207 -15.82 17.71 16.93
N GLY A 208 -17.04 18.11 17.30
CA GLY A 208 -17.46 19.52 17.33
C GLY A 208 -17.65 20.16 15.96
N THR A 209 -17.48 19.39 14.88
CA THR A 209 -17.80 19.70 13.49
C THR A 209 -18.60 18.54 12.89
N ALA A 210 -18.91 18.59 11.58
CA ALA A 210 -19.59 17.51 10.89
C ALA A 210 -18.79 16.21 10.98
N ASN A 211 -19.48 15.08 11.20
CA ASN A 211 -18.84 13.76 11.18
C ASN A 211 -18.25 13.50 9.79
N VAL A 212 -17.18 12.72 9.74
CA VAL A 212 -16.50 12.35 8.48
C VAL A 212 -16.54 10.83 8.37
N THR A 213 -16.78 10.31 7.17
CA THR A 213 -16.82 8.87 6.95
C THR A 213 -16.31 8.56 5.57
N VAL A 214 -15.53 7.49 5.47
CA VAL A 214 -15.10 6.92 4.19
C VAL A 214 -15.57 5.47 4.09
N PRO A 215 -16.24 5.09 2.99
CA PRO A 215 -16.69 3.72 2.78
C PRO A 215 -15.63 2.87 2.09
N ILE A 216 -15.62 1.58 2.44
CA ILE A 216 -14.87 0.53 1.77
C ILE A 216 -15.83 -0.54 1.27
N TYR A 217 -15.64 -0.91 -0.01
CA TYR A 217 -16.45 -1.90 -0.74
C TYR A 217 -15.58 -3.06 -1.28
N SER A 218 -14.26 -3.01 -1.08
CA SER A 218 -13.33 -3.98 -1.65
C SER A 218 -13.39 -5.31 -0.91
N LYS A 219 -13.28 -6.42 -1.65
CA LYS A 219 -13.09 -7.77 -1.10
C LYS A 219 -11.66 -8.01 -0.61
N GLU A 220 -10.72 -7.25 -1.16
CA GLU A 220 -9.33 -7.20 -0.72
C GLU A 220 -9.10 -6.00 0.21
N TYR A 221 -8.10 -6.09 1.08
CA TYR A 221 -7.73 -4.94 1.92
C TYR A 221 -7.38 -3.73 1.06
N SER A 222 -8.06 -2.63 1.34
CA SER A 222 -7.83 -1.30 0.77
C SER A 222 -7.76 -0.28 1.89
N GLN A 223 -7.11 0.86 1.64
CA GLN A 223 -6.93 1.87 2.67
C GLN A 223 -8.16 2.78 2.73
N ALA A 224 -8.78 2.88 3.90
CA ALA A 224 -9.60 4.02 4.28
C ALA A 224 -8.67 5.13 4.77
N HIS A 225 -8.83 6.33 4.23
CA HIS A 225 -8.09 7.52 4.64
C HIS A 225 -9.09 8.66 4.78
N LEU A 226 -9.23 9.25 5.96
CA LEU A 226 -10.05 10.43 6.14
C LEU A 226 -9.29 11.54 6.85
N THR A 227 -9.57 12.77 6.46
CA THR A 227 -9.08 13.97 7.13
C THR A 227 -10.23 14.65 7.84
N PHE A 228 -10.07 14.96 9.12
CA PHE A 228 -11.07 15.66 9.93
C PHE A 228 -10.45 16.85 10.67
N LYS A 229 -11.29 17.78 11.10
CA LYS A 229 -10.87 18.95 11.88
C LYS A 229 -11.71 19.05 13.14
N THR A 230 -11.06 19.10 14.29
CA THR A 230 -11.75 19.32 15.57
C THR A 230 -12.41 20.70 15.60
N GLY A 231 -13.53 20.80 16.29
CA GLY A 231 -14.22 22.06 16.52
C GLY A 231 -13.50 22.94 17.55
N PRO A 232 -13.99 24.17 17.78
CA PRO A 232 -13.30 25.17 18.60
C PRO A 232 -13.07 24.79 20.06
N ASN A 233 -13.83 23.83 20.59
CA ASN A 233 -13.75 23.37 21.99
C ASN A 233 -13.50 21.86 22.10
N SER A 234 -13.30 21.16 20.98
CA SER A 234 -13.22 19.70 20.98
C SER A 234 -11.79 19.24 21.23
N THR A 235 -11.59 18.54 22.35
CA THR A 235 -10.33 17.88 22.73
C THR A 235 -10.41 16.36 22.63
N THR A 236 -11.53 15.85 22.11
CA THR A 236 -11.79 14.43 21.90
C THR A 236 -12.42 14.18 20.53
N ALA A 237 -12.32 12.94 20.07
CA ALA A 237 -12.98 12.44 18.87
C ALA A 237 -13.36 10.98 19.09
N THR A 238 -14.50 10.52 18.58
CA THR A 238 -14.84 9.09 18.58
C THR A 238 -14.59 8.53 17.19
N ILE A 239 -13.60 7.68 17.03
CA ILE A 239 -13.39 6.92 15.80
C ILE A 239 -14.22 5.64 15.84
N TYR A 240 -14.63 5.15 14.67
CA TYR A 240 -15.41 3.93 14.57
C TYR A 240 -15.11 3.13 13.29
N LEU A 241 -15.28 1.82 13.44
CA LEU A 241 -15.33 0.85 12.35
C LEU A 241 -16.73 0.24 12.37
N TYR A 242 -17.54 0.51 11.35
CA TYR A 242 -18.99 0.32 11.40
C TYR A 242 -19.52 -0.45 10.19
N LYS A 243 -20.26 -1.53 10.48
CA LYS A 243 -21.03 -2.26 9.48
C LYS A 243 -22.52 -2.00 9.73
N ASN A 244 -23.09 -1.03 9.00
CA ASN A 244 -24.47 -0.58 9.21
C ASN A 244 -25.52 -1.70 9.07
N GLY A 245 -25.45 -2.43 7.97
CA GLY A 245 -26.40 -3.50 7.68
C GLY A 245 -25.83 -4.42 6.61
N GLY A 246 -26.71 -5.15 5.94
CA GLY A 246 -26.33 -6.16 4.97
C GLY A 246 -26.18 -7.55 5.61
N THR A 247 -25.54 -8.45 4.90
CA THR A 247 -25.55 -9.89 5.21
C THR A 247 -24.19 -10.46 5.62
N LYS A 248 -23.11 -9.70 5.38
CA LYS A 248 -21.74 -10.16 5.60
C LYS A 248 -20.91 -9.18 6.42
N ALA A 249 -19.80 -9.67 6.95
CA ALA A 249 -18.94 -8.89 7.82
C ALA A 249 -18.00 -7.94 7.06
N GLY A 250 -17.57 -6.90 7.75
CA GLY A 250 -16.38 -6.11 7.40
C GLY A 250 -15.19 -6.53 8.26
N TYR A 251 -13.98 -6.36 7.72
CA TYR A 251 -12.74 -6.60 8.43
C TYR A 251 -11.86 -5.37 8.35
N ALA A 252 -11.19 -5.02 9.44
CA ALA A 252 -10.22 -3.95 9.47
C ALA A 252 -9.01 -4.27 10.34
N ASP A 253 -7.93 -3.56 10.08
CA ASP A 253 -6.70 -3.58 10.87
C ASP A 253 -5.89 -2.31 10.60
N VAL A 254 -4.80 -2.12 11.36
CA VAL A 254 -3.82 -1.04 11.20
C VAL A 254 -4.52 0.32 11.24
N VAL A 255 -5.24 0.56 12.34
CA VAL A 255 -5.97 1.81 12.57
C VAL A 255 -5.03 2.84 13.18
N ILE A 256 -4.90 3.98 12.50
CA ILE A 256 -3.94 5.02 12.86
C ILE A 256 -4.62 6.38 12.81
N ALA A 257 -4.45 7.19 13.85
CA ALA A 257 -4.90 8.59 13.86
C ALA A 257 -3.75 9.51 14.27
N LYS A 258 -3.49 10.55 13.47
CA LYS A 258 -2.36 11.47 13.69
C LYS A 258 -2.74 12.91 13.43
N LYS A 259 -2.11 13.81 14.18
CA LYS A 259 -2.18 15.25 13.92
C LYS A 259 -1.49 15.54 12.58
N VAL A 260 -2.15 16.32 11.72
CA VAL A 260 -1.50 16.85 10.51
C VAL A 260 -0.66 18.04 10.93
N VAL A 261 0.66 17.86 10.98
CA VAL A 261 1.59 18.97 11.16
C VAL A 261 1.69 19.70 9.82
N GLY A 262 1.45 21.02 9.84
CA GLY A 262 1.55 21.84 8.63
C GLY A 262 2.89 21.62 7.94
N LYS A 263 2.85 21.41 6.62
CA LYS A 263 4.04 21.47 5.77
C LYS A 263 4.49 22.91 5.60
#